data_AF-A0A328VFJ5-F1
#
_entry.id   AF-A0A328VFJ5-F1
#
_cell.length_a   1.000
_cell.length_b   1.000
_cell.length_c   1.000
_cell.angle_alpha   90.00
_cell.angle_beta   90.00
_cell.angle_gamma   90.00
#
_symmetry.space_group_name_H-M   'P 1'
#
loop_
_entity.id
_entity.type
_entity.pdbx_description
1 polymer ?
#
loop_
_entity_poly.entity_id
_entity_poly.type
_entity_poly.pdbx_seq_one_letter_code
_entity_poly.pdbx_strand_id
1 'polypeptide(L)'
;MRPTDRDGDPADPSLGHGEGPRMTASGTRAHPSPGRDLLILTQEQVAALRTVLEGYRASAFRQLLPTTERNERLRQTQALLGWLHALAPPPGGECWLNLAPDELDGLRQVLQVVREQPTLRDRWRREFQLLAPLFGWSTSLP
;
A
#
# COMPACT_ATOMS: atom_id res chain seq x y z
N MET A 1 42.30 -29.94 -26.25
CA MET A 1 43.31 -28.89 -26.39
C MET A 1 42.84 -27.93 -27.48
N ARG A 2 42.81 -26.62 -27.19
CA ARG A 2 42.41 -25.52 -28.12
C ARG A 2 43.47 -25.31 -29.22
N PRO A 3 43.15 -24.71 -30.39
CA PRO A 3 43.02 -23.24 -30.55
C PRO A 3 41.80 -22.82 -31.41
N THR A 4 40.97 -21.80 -31.10
CA THR A 4 41.13 -20.32 -31.17
C THR A 4 41.64 -19.75 -32.49
N ASP A 5 40.71 -19.18 -33.27
CA ASP A 5 40.86 -18.07 -34.24
C ASP A 5 39.40 -17.68 -34.60
N ARG A 6 38.76 -16.56 -34.23
CA ARG A 6 39.08 -15.15 -33.98
C ARG A 6 39.59 -14.37 -35.18
N ASP A 7 38.82 -14.40 -36.27
CA ASP A 7 38.74 -13.25 -37.18
C ASP A 7 37.29 -12.74 -37.22
N GLY A 8 37.05 -11.65 -36.49
CA GLY A 8 35.82 -10.89 -36.53
C GLY A 8 36.07 -9.67 -37.39
N ASP A 9 35.63 -9.72 -38.63
CA ASP A 9 35.54 -8.58 -39.54
C ASP A 9 34.44 -7.62 -39.04
N PRO A 10 34.74 -6.34 -38.74
CA PRO A 10 33.75 -5.37 -38.32
C PRO A 10 33.39 -4.41 -39.47
N ALA A 11 33.08 -4.93 -40.66
CA ALA A 11 32.65 -4.06 -41.76
C ALA A 11 31.77 -4.77 -42.81
N ASP A 12 30.58 -5.24 -42.43
CA ASP A 12 29.47 -5.29 -43.41
C ASP A 12 28.10 -5.01 -42.76
N PRO A 13 27.42 -3.92 -43.15
CA PRO A 13 26.05 -3.63 -42.74
C PRO A 13 25.09 -4.13 -43.81
N SER A 14 24.52 -5.33 -43.65
CA SER A 14 23.38 -5.77 -44.45
C SER A 14 22.41 -6.68 -43.70
N LEU A 15 21.29 -6.08 -43.33
CA LEU A 15 19.91 -6.60 -43.31
C LEU A 15 19.75 -8.14 -43.40
N GLY A 16 19.53 -8.76 -42.25
CA GLY A 16 18.97 -10.10 -42.12
C GLY A 16 17.74 -10.08 -41.21
N HIS A 17 16.55 -10.11 -41.80
CA HIS A 17 15.29 -10.39 -41.10
C HIS A 17 15.39 -11.73 -40.38
N GLY A 18 15.45 -11.68 -39.06
CA GLY A 18 15.27 -12.81 -38.14
C GLY A 18 14.33 -12.37 -37.02
N GLU A 19 13.03 -12.31 -37.34
CA GLU A 19 11.99 -11.98 -36.37
C GLU A 19 11.78 -13.15 -35.40
N GLY A 20 12.33 -13.01 -34.19
CA GLY A 20 12.08 -13.86 -33.02
C GLY A 20 13.35 -14.06 -32.18
N PRO A 21 13.34 -13.91 -30.84
CA PRO A 21 12.20 -13.72 -29.95
C PRO A 21 12.00 -12.25 -29.60
N ARG A 22 10.76 -11.79 -29.66
CA ARG A 22 10.35 -10.46 -29.21
C ARG A 22 10.48 -10.38 -27.68
N MET A 23 11.71 -10.17 -27.19
CA MET A 23 11.96 -9.49 -25.94
C MET A 23 11.68 -8.01 -26.15
N THR A 24 10.41 -7.65 -26.17
CA THR A 24 9.98 -6.38 -25.60
C THR A 24 9.44 -6.80 -24.24
N ALA A 25 10.25 -6.76 -23.19
CA ALA A 25 10.16 -5.60 -22.31
C ALA A 25 8.74 -5.07 -22.36
N SER A 26 7.83 -5.76 -21.67
CA SER A 26 6.74 -5.06 -21.01
C SER A 26 7.45 -4.07 -20.09
N GLY A 27 7.86 -2.94 -20.67
CA GLY A 27 7.62 -1.67 -20.06
C GLY A 27 6.12 -1.67 -19.82
N THR A 28 5.71 -2.28 -18.70
CA THR A 28 4.77 -1.61 -17.83
C THR A 28 5.36 -0.23 -17.76
N ARG A 29 4.78 0.68 -18.57
CA ARG A 29 4.83 2.09 -18.26
C ARG A 29 4.57 2.09 -16.77
N ALA A 30 5.61 2.35 -15.99
CA ALA A 30 5.42 2.92 -14.69
C ALA A 30 4.62 4.16 -15.03
N HIS A 31 3.29 4.02 -14.96
CA HIS A 31 2.40 5.15 -15.09
C HIS A 31 3.00 6.14 -14.10
N PRO A 32 3.44 7.33 -14.54
CA PRO A 32 3.68 8.38 -13.59
C PRO A 32 2.29 8.69 -13.05
N SER A 33 1.83 8.00 -12.01
CA SER A 33 0.50 8.20 -11.44
C SER A 33 0.49 9.61 -10.87
N PRO A 34 -0.10 10.60 -11.56
CA PRO A 34 -0.15 11.96 -11.08
C PRO A 34 -1.38 12.00 -10.19
N GLY A 35 -1.18 11.78 -8.90
CA GLY A 35 -2.29 11.78 -7.94
C GLY A 35 -2.10 10.85 -6.77
N ARG A 36 -0.87 10.60 -6.31
CA ARG A 36 -0.71 9.96 -5.01
C ARG A 36 -0.99 10.98 -3.91
N ASP A 37 -1.79 10.59 -2.93
CA ASP A 37 -2.14 11.40 -1.78
C ASP A 37 -1.09 11.25 -0.68
N LEU A 38 -0.64 12.39 -0.16
CA LEU A 38 0.33 12.43 0.93
C LEU A 38 -0.40 12.62 2.26
N LEU A 39 -0.33 11.62 3.13
CA LEU A 39 -0.75 11.74 4.52
C LEU A 39 0.46 12.10 5.39
N ILE A 40 0.38 13.25 6.06
CA ILE A 40 1.33 13.66 7.09
C ILE A 40 0.79 13.14 8.43
N LEU A 41 1.54 12.26 9.08
CA LEU A 41 1.11 11.53 10.26
C LEU A 41 2.08 11.78 11.42
N THR A 42 1.56 12.15 12.58
CA THR A 42 2.36 12.15 13.82
C THR A 42 2.65 10.71 14.26
N GLN A 43 3.63 10.52 15.13
CA GLN A 43 3.92 9.22 15.74
C GLN A 43 2.67 8.57 16.37
N GLU A 44 1.85 9.37 17.06
CA GLU A 44 0.61 8.90 17.70
C GLU A 44 -0.42 8.46 16.66
N GLN A 45 -0.54 9.17 15.55
CA GLN A 45 -1.43 8.80 14.45
C GLN A 45 -0.97 7.52 13.74
N VAL A 46 0.34 7.33 13.55
CA VAL A 46 0.89 6.08 13.03
C VAL A 46 0.57 4.92 13.98
N ALA A 47 0.77 5.09 15.28
CA ALA A 47 0.46 4.08 16.29
C ALA A 47 -1.05 3.76 16.34
N ALA A 48 -1.91 4.78 16.25
CA ALA A 48 -3.35 4.65 16.18
C ALA A 48 -3.78 3.85 14.93
N LEU A 49 -3.27 4.20 13.75
CA LEU A 49 -3.55 3.46 12.51
C LEU A 49 -3.13 1.99 12.61
N ARG A 50 -1.91 1.72 13.10
CA ARG A 50 -1.44 0.34 13.28
C ARG A 50 -2.38 -0.45 14.20
N THR A 51 -2.73 0.12 15.35
CA THR A 51 -3.59 -0.53 16.34
C THR A 51 -4.96 -0.88 15.78
N VAL A 52 -5.61 0.06 15.09
CA VAL A 52 -6.94 -0.15 14.50
C VAL A 52 -6.88 -1.19 13.38
N LEU A 53 -5.89 -1.10 12.49
CA LEU A 53 -5.78 -2.01 11.34
C LEU A 53 -5.39 -3.44 11.76
N GLU A 54 -4.49 -3.59 12.75
CA GLU A 54 -4.17 -4.90 13.33
C GLU A 54 -5.39 -5.52 14.02
N GLY A 55 -6.15 -4.69 14.74
CA GLY A 55 -7.38 -5.07 15.38
C GLY A 55 -8.47 -5.48 14.40
N TYR A 56 -8.66 -4.70 13.33
CA TYR A 56 -9.58 -5.02 12.24
C TYR A 56 -9.18 -6.32 11.57
N ARG A 57 -7.89 -6.51 11.25
CA ARG A 57 -7.37 -7.76 10.69
C ARG A 57 -7.73 -8.93 11.59
N ALA A 58 -7.39 -8.87 12.87
CA ALA A 58 -7.66 -9.96 13.83
C ALA A 58 -9.16 -10.27 13.98
N SER A 59 -10.01 -9.24 13.95
CA SER A 59 -11.47 -9.39 14.09
C SER A 59 -12.10 -9.95 12.81
N ALA A 60 -11.74 -9.38 11.66
CA ALA A 60 -12.18 -9.83 10.35
C ALA A 60 -11.80 -11.30 10.13
N PHE A 61 -10.58 -11.73 10.49
CA PHE A 61 -10.14 -13.13 10.40
C PHE A 61 -11.02 -14.10 11.21
N ARG A 62 -11.50 -13.69 12.39
CA ARG A 62 -12.27 -14.56 13.30
C ARG A 62 -13.75 -14.70 12.96
N GLN A 63 -14.37 -13.69 12.34
CA GLN A 63 -15.84 -13.60 12.31
C GLN A 63 -16.50 -13.90 10.97
N LEU A 64 -15.75 -14.09 9.87
CA LEU A 64 -16.36 -14.16 8.53
C LEU A 64 -15.79 -15.30 7.68
N LEU A 65 -16.67 -15.92 6.88
CA LEU A 65 -16.28 -16.77 5.75
C LEU A 65 -15.53 -15.92 4.70
N PRO A 66 -14.51 -16.46 4.01
CA PRO A 66 -13.75 -15.70 3.02
C PRO A 66 -14.60 -15.39 1.79
N THR A 67 -14.92 -14.12 1.57
CA THR A 67 -15.41 -13.60 0.29
C THR A 67 -14.26 -12.97 -0.48
N THR A 68 -14.34 -12.92 -1.81
CA THR A 68 -13.31 -12.31 -2.67
C THR A 68 -13.02 -10.86 -2.27
N GLU A 69 -14.07 -10.08 -2.01
CA GLU A 69 -13.96 -8.68 -1.58
C GLU A 69 -13.30 -8.54 -0.20
N ARG A 70 -13.64 -9.42 0.75
CA ARG A 70 -13.00 -9.42 2.07
C ARG A 70 -11.50 -9.78 1.99
N ASN A 71 -11.15 -10.79 1.19
CA ASN A 71 -9.76 -11.19 1.01
C ASN A 71 -8.94 -10.06 0.39
N GLU A 72 -9.53 -9.32 -0.56
CA GLU A 72 -8.88 -8.14 -1.13
C GLU A 72 -8.65 -7.05 -0.09
N ARG A 73 -9.68 -6.69 0.70
CA ARG A 73 -9.54 -5.73 1.80
C ARG A 73 -8.49 -6.15 2.83
N LEU A 74 -8.41 -7.44 3.15
CA LEU A 74 -7.39 -7.97 4.06
C LEU A 74 -5.99 -7.86 3.46
N ARG A 75 -5.81 -8.12 2.15
CA ARG A 75 -4.53 -7.93 1.46
C ARG A 75 -4.10 -6.46 1.49
N GLN A 76 -5.02 -5.54 1.18
CA GLN A 76 -4.76 -4.10 1.22
C GLN A 76 -4.40 -3.64 2.64
N THR A 77 -5.16 -4.08 3.65
CA THR A 77 -4.88 -3.81 5.07
C THR A 77 -3.49 -4.33 5.46
N GLN A 78 -3.11 -5.53 5.00
CA GLN A 78 -1.82 -6.12 5.30
C GLN A 78 -0.65 -5.37 4.66
N ALA A 79 -0.81 -4.93 3.40
CA ALA A 79 0.18 -4.12 2.71
C ALA A 79 0.37 -2.77 3.43
N LEU A 80 -0.73 -2.12 3.80
CA LEU A 80 -0.72 -0.87 4.54
C LEU A 80 -0.06 -1.01 5.91
N LEU A 81 -0.35 -2.08 6.65
CA LEU A 81 0.35 -2.38 7.90
C LEU A 81 1.85 -2.55 7.69
N GLY A 82 2.26 -3.19 6.60
CA GLY A 82 3.67 -3.31 6.23
C GLY A 82 4.34 -1.94 6.06
N TRP A 83 3.71 -1.04 5.32
CA TRP A 83 4.21 0.33 5.15
C TRP A 83 4.21 1.11 6.46
N LEU A 84 3.13 1.04 7.23
CA LEU A 84 3.05 1.69 8.53
C LEU A 84 4.13 1.21 9.47
N HIS A 85 4.47 -0.08 9.49
CA HIS A 85 5.57 -0.63 10.31
C HIS A 85 6.95 -0.23 9.80
N ALA A 86 7.11 -0.05 8.48
CA ALA A 86 8.33 0.49 7.90
C ALA A 86 8.52 2.00 8.18
N LEU A 87 7.44 2.75 8.42
CA LEU A 87 7.52 4.12 8.91
C LEU A 87 8.02 4.11 10.36
N ALA A 88 9.25 4.58 10.58
CA ALA A 88 9.82 4.75 11.91
C ALA A 88 9.86 6.26 12.27
N PRO A 89 8.73 6.87 12.67
CA PRO A 89 8.71 8.27 13.07
C PRO A 89 9.64 8.48 14.26
N PRO A 90 10.53 9.49 14.23
CA PRO A 90 11.27 9.88 15.41
C PRO A 90 10.28 10.35 16.50
N PRO A 91 10.63 10.22 17.80
CA PRO A 91 9.78 10.67 18.89
C PRO A 91 9.42 12.16 18.72
N GLY A 92 8.12 12.47 18.74
CA GLY A 92 7.62 13.85 18.55
C GLY A 92 7.69 14.39 17.11
N GLY A 93 8.05 13.56 16.13
CA GLY A 93 8.11 13.95 14.72
C GLY A 93 6.91 13.49 13.89
N GLU A 94 6.94 13.88 12.61
CA GLU A 94 5.98 13.49 11.59
C GLU A 94 6.58 12.48 10.61
N CYS A 95 5.71 11.72 9.97
CA CYS A 95 6.02 10.79 8.90
C CYS A 95 5.11 11.01 7.71
N TRP A 96 5.62 10.68 6.54
CA TRP A 96 4.89 10.81 5.30
C TRP A 96 4.49 9.45 4.78
N LEU A 97 3.20 9.21 4.69
CA LEU A 97 2.63 8.03 4.07
C LEU A 97 2.06 8.43 2.71
N ASN A 98 2.71 7.96 1.65
CA ASN A 98 2.35 8.28 0.28
C ASN A 98 1.49 7.15 -0.30
N LEU A 99 0.19 7.37 -0.45
CA LEU A 99 -0.78 6.36 -0.90
C LEU A 99 -1.31 6.69 -2.29
N ALA A 100 -1.54 5.68 -3.12
CA ALA A 100 -2.37 5.83 -4.30
C ALA A 100 -3.84 6.13 -3.88
N PRO A 101 -4.65 6.77 -4.74
CA PRO A 101 -6.05 7.08 -4.42
C PRO A 101 -6.85 5.86 -3.96
N ASP A 102 -6.70 4.74 -4.67
CA ASP A 102 -7.37 3.47 -4.33
C ASP A 102 -6.95 2.93 -2.95
N GLU A 103 -5.70 3.15 -2.56
CA GLU A 103 -5.16 2.73 -1.25
C GLU A 103 -5.71 3.62 -0.12
N LEU A 104 -5.81 4.92 -0.36
CA LEU A 104 -6.41 5.88 0.57
C LEU A 104 -7.91 5.61 0.75
N ASP A 105 -8.62 5.36 -0.34
CA ASP A 105 -10.05 5.03 -0.30
C ASP A 105 -10.28 3.68 0.38
N GLY A 106 -9.43 2.68 0.11
CA GLY A 106 -9.43 1.40 0.83
C GLY A 106 -9.24 1.59 2.34
N LEU A 107 -8.27 2.42 2.75
CA LEU A 107 -8.06 2.77 4.16
C LEU A 107 -9.29 3.45 4.76
N ARG A 108 -9.86 4.45 4.09
CA ARG A 108 -11.08 5.15 4.54
C ARG A 108 -12.24 4.18 4.73
N GLN A 109 -12.47 3.28 3.77
CA GLN A 109 -13.52 2.26 3.87
C GLN A 109 -13.31 1.33 5.07
N VAL A 110 -12.09 0.81 5.27
CA VAL A 110 -11.78 -0.06 6.42
C VAL A 110 -12.05 0.66 7.74
N LEU A 111 -11.57 1.90 7.88
CA LEU A 111 -11.80 2.68 9.09
C LEU A 111 -13.28 2.99 9.29
N GLN A 112 -14.03 3.28 8.22
CA GLN A 112 -15.46 3.51 8.27
C GLN A 112 -16.22 2.26 8.74
N VAL A 113 -15.91 1.07 8.18
CA VAL A 113 -16.50 -0.21 8.62
C VAL A 113 -16.23 -0.49 10.10
N VAL A 114 -15.05 -0.12 10.60
CA VAL A 114 -14.73 -0.26 12.03
C VAL A 114 -15.51 0.74 12.88
N ARG A 115 -15.66 1.99 12.42
CA ARG A 115 -16.45 3.03 13.12
C ARG A 115 -17.94 2.72 13.17
N GLU A 116 -18.47 2.04 12.16
CA GLU A 116 -19.89 1.64 12.12
C GLU A 116 -20.22 0.49 13.07
N GLN A 117 -19.21 -0.21 13.59
CA GLN A 117 -19.37 -1.27 14.58
C GLN A 117 -19.22 -0.71 16.00
N PRO A 118 -20.29 -0.62 16.81
CA PRO A 118 -20.25 0.05 18.11
C PRO A 118 -19.17 -0.52 19.05
N THR A 119 -19.05 -1.84 19.10
CA THR A 119 -18.08 -2.54 19.96
C THR A 119 -16.63 -2.24 19.58
N LEU A 120 -16.32 -2.15 18.28
CA LEU A 120 -14.97 -1.84 17.79
C LEU A 120 -14.67 -0.34 17.90
N ARG A 121 -15.65 0.50 17.57
CA ARG A 121 -15.56 1.95 17.73
C ARG A 121 -15.29 2.34 19.17
N ASP A 122 -15.99 1.75 20.13
CA ASP A 122 -15.80 2.06 21.55
C ASP A 122 -14.46 1.54 22.06
N ARG A 123 -14.02 0.37 21.57
CA ARG A 123 -12.70 -0.18 21.88
C ARG A 123 -11.56 0.74 21.42
N TRP A 124 -11.67 1.32 20.22
CA TRP A 124 -10.64 2.18 19.62
C TRP A 124 -11.02 3.66 19.56
N ARG A 125 -11.82 4.10 20.54
CA ARG A 125 -12.36 5.46 20.58
C ARG A 125 -11.27 6.52 20.55
N ARG A 126 -10.19 6.31 21.31
CA ARG A 126 -9.06 7.25 21.42
C ARG A 126 -8.30 7.33 20.10
N GLU A 127 -8.05 6.19 19.47
CA GLU A 127 -7.38 6.09 18.18
C GLU A 127 -8.19 6.84 17.12
N PHE A 128 -9.51 6.65 17.07
CA PHE A 128 -10.36 7.40 16.14
C PHE A 128 -10.41 8.90 16.41
N GLN A 129 -10.29 9.34 17.67
CA GLN A 129 -10.17 10.77 17.99
C GLN A 129 -8.86 11.36 17.44
N LEU A 130 -7.75 10.62 17.52
CA LEU A 130 -6.45 11.04 16.96
C LEU A 130 -6.45 11.06 15.43
N LEU A 131 -7.17 10.15 14.79
CA LEU A 131 -7.27 10.03 13.34
C LEU A 131 -8.32 10.95 12.72
N ALA A 132 -9.32 11.39 13.48
CA ALA A 132 -10.40 12.27 13.03
C ALA A 132 -9.94 13.47 12.17
N PRO A 133 -8.92 14.27 12.56
CA PRO A 133 -8.47 15.41 11.75
C PRO A 133 -7.94 15.02 10.37
N LEU A 134 -7.37 13.82 10.21
CA LEU A 134 -6.81 13.35 8.94
C LEU A 134 -7.89 12.99 7.91
N PHE A 135 -9.08 12.64 8.39
CA PHE A 135 -10.18 12.15 7.56
C PHE A 135 -11.40 13.09 7.58
N GLY A 136 -11.25 14.30 8.15
CA GLY A 136 -12.33 15.28 8.24
C GLY A 136 -13.51 14.82 9.10
N TRP A 137 -13.27 13.93 10.06
CA TRP A 137 -14.32 13.44 10.96
C TRP A 137 -14.48 14.38 12.16
N SER A 138 -15.71 14.46 12.68
CA SER A 138 -15.94 15.10 13.97
C SER A 138 -15.15 14.37 15.06
N THR A 139 -14.43 15.14 15.89
CA THR A 139 -13.72 14.63 17.08
C THR A 139 -14.69 14.09 18.14
N SER A 140 -15.95 14.51 18.08
CA SER A 140 -17.08 13.92 18.79
C SER A 140 -17.55 12.68 18.02
N LEU A 141 -17.16 11.49 18.47
CA LEU A 141 -17.74 10.25 17.97
C LEU A 141 -19.19 10.13 18.50
N PRO A 142 -20.18 9.86 17.62
CA PRO A 142 -21.59 9.74 18.03
C PRO A 142 -21.85 8.50 18.90
#